data_AF-A0A504Z3J5-F1
#
_entry.id   AF-A0A504Z3J5-F1
#
_cell.length_a   1.000
_cell.length_b   1.000
_cell.length_c   1.000
_cell.angle_alpha   90.00
_cell.angle_beta   90.00
_cell.angle_gamma   90.00
#
_symmetry.space_group_name_H-M   'P 1'
#
loop_
_entity.id
_entity.type
_entity.pdbx_description
1 polymer ?
#
loop_
_entity_poly.entity_id
_entity_poly.type
_entity_poly.pdbx_seq_one_letter_code
_entity_poly.pdbx_strand_id
1 'polypeptide(L)'
;MQLKSESNPTSATDIIDGATGSANRSTHLSMKAGRRSLYVAGPDHRKRTEKFPSRRGLCTMVVSVPTELTDPTALAQLIHPSADDLIPTVQLNPTSCTTHLTTERHFPTLEVIGAGLMRTGTTSLKCALELLNQTPCYHMSEVTFRLKQPHIRWWMRVLERKRASLSEFGSVLKPGPLFEGLCRFVYRGYSSAVDYPTCIFFQELMALYPNAKVILTLKNPHEWVQSCRATTLSSNLIGHLSWGDRLYYWIKGIRGLPELHHQMFTQTLGSSFDKMTDEELIRAYERWNNHVIATVPRDRLLVFNVNQGWQPLCEFLGKAQPIEGIEFPHLNKRADMAKVVSGFYQKGRWIDRFLILLLLGLLCTFAILTVSRIRVPNAVQ
;
A
#
# COMPACT_ATOMS: atom_id res chain seq x y z
N MET A 1 16.47 -46.60 37.24
CA MET A 1 17.74 -47.31 37.54
C MET A 1 18.54 -47.36 36.24
N GLN A 2 19.81 -46.95 36.29
CA GLN A 2 20.71 -46.71 35.15
C GLN A 2 21.05 -47.95 34.31
N LEU A 3 21.52 -47.71 33.07
CA LEU A 3 22.77 -48.19 32.42
C LEU A 3 22.52 -48.32 30.89
N LYS A 4 23.05 -47.46 29.99
CA LYS A 4 24.41 -47.33 29.39
C LYS A 4 24.96 -48.59 28.67
N SER A 5 25.17 -48.49 27.36
CA SER A 5 26.39 -48.85 26.57
C SER A 5 26.02 -49.04 25.08
N GLU A 6 26.44 -48.17 24.15
CA GLU A 6 27.61 -48.33 23.25
C GLU A 6 27.53 -49.49 22.24
N SER A 7 27.54 -49.16 20.95
CA SER A 7 28.54 -49.57 19.94
C SER A 7 27.96 -49.58 18.51
N ASN A 8 28.63 -48.87 17.60
CA ASN A 8 28.52 -48.93 16.12
C ASN A 8 29.58 -49.95 15.60
N PRO A 9 29.80 -50.29 14.30
CA PRO A 9 29.27 -49.74 13.02
C PRO A 9 29.08 -50.79 11.86
N THR A 10 29.03 -50.28 10.61
CA THR A 10 29.45 -50.84 9.28
C THR A 10 28.49 -51.64 8.39
N SER A 11 28.18 -51.08 7.20
CA SER A 11 28.47 -51.61 5.83
C SER A 11 27.84 -50.66 4.78
N ALA A 12 28.56 -49.95 3.91
CA ALA A 12 29.31 -50.36 2.71
C ALA A 12 28.49 -50.27 1.39
N THR A 13 29.00 -49.48 0.44
CA THR A 13 29.02 -49.53 -1.05
C THR A 13 28.99 -48.10 -1.61
N ASP A 14 30.12 -47.56 -2.08
CA ASP A 14 30.85 -47.75 -3.36
C ASP A 14 30.40 -46.74 -4.45
N ILE A 15 31.16 -45.66 -4.71
CA ILE A 15 32.24 -45.47 -5.73
C ILE A 15 31.62 -45.48 -7.17
N ILE A 16 31.72 -44.49 -8.08
CA ILE A 16 32.84 -43.84 -8.81
C ILE A 16 32.21 -42.60 -9.51
N ASP A 17 32.66 -41.35 -9.32
CA ASP A 17 33.81 -40.65 -9.94
C ASP A 17 33.64 -40.23 -11.42
N GLY A 18 33.92 -38.94 -11.70
CA GLY A 18 33.83 -38.37 -13.06
C GLY A 18 33.93 -36.84 -13.10
N ALA A 19 35.09 -36.30 -12.72
CA ALA A 19 35.49 -34.90 -12.83
C ALA A 19 35.44 -34.39 -14.29
N THR A 20 35.06 -33.13 -14.53
CA THR A 20 35.91 -31.98 -14.93
C THR A 20 34.90 -30.88 -15.35
N GLY A 21 34.97 -29.57 -15.04
CA GLY A 21 36.07 -28.63 -14.84
C GLY A 21 35.82 -27.44 -15.79
N SER A 22 36.00 -26.19 -15.31
CA SER A 22 35.98 -24.91 -16.07
C SER A 22 34.59 -24.25 -16.29
N ALA A 23 34.34 -22.96 -16.09
CA ALA A 23 35.11 -21.87 -15.48
C ALA A 23 34.15 -20.73 -15.10
N ASN A 24 34.34 -20.15 -13.92
CA ASN A 24 33.88 -18.81 -13.57
C ASN A 24 34.57 -17.78 -14.48
N ARG A 25 33.79 -17.02 -15.25
CA ARG A 25 34.21 -15.72 -15.78
C ARG A 25 33.19 -14.64 -15.40
N SER A 26 33.54 -13.95 -14.34
CA SER A 26 33.19 -12.56 -14.08
C SER A 26 33.79 -11.67 -15.17
N THR A 27 32.96 -11.00 -15.96
CA THR A 27 33.37 -9.89 -16.82
C THR A 27 32.66 -8.62 -16.40
N HIS A 28 33.40 -7.78 -15.67
CA HIS A 28 33.18 -6.34 -15.66
C HIS A 28 33.36 -5.81 -17.08
N LEU A 29 32.34 -5.15 -17.61
CA LEU A 29 32.45 -4.32 -18.82
C LEU A 29 31.86 -2.95 -18.51
N SER A 30 32.78 -2.03 -18.23
CA SER A 30 32.59 -0.60 -18.39
C SER A 30 32.81 -0.27 -19.86
N MET A 31 31.84 0.35 -20.55
CA MET A 31 32.17 1.34 -21.58
C MET A 31 30.97 2.19 -22.03
N LYS A 32 31.27 3.48 -22.03
CA LYS A 32 30.63 4.64 -22.64
C LYS A 32 29.93 4.40 -24.00
N ALA A 33 28.77 5.06 -24.10
CA ALA A 33 28.14 5.74 -25.23
C ALA A 33 28.82 5.64 -26.61
N GLY A 34 28.04 5.16 -27.59
CA GLY A 34 28.29 5.33 -29.01
C GLY A 34 27.02 5.06 -29.82
N ARG A 35 26.33 6.11 -30.26
CA ARG A 35 25.20 6.06 -31.20
C ARG A 35 25.65 5.43 -32.52
N ARG A 36 24.97 4.38 -33.00
CA ARG A 36 24.87 4.06 -34.42
C ARG A 36 23.48 3.52 -34.77
N SER A 37 22.75 4.32 -35.53
CA SER A 37 21.50 3.97 -36.21
C SER A 37 21.76 2.89 -37.26
N LEU A 38 20.94 1.85 -37.30
CA LEU A 38 20.95 0.86 -38.39
C LEU A 38 19.57 0.84 -39.04
N TYR A 39 19.55 1.29 -40.29
CA TYR A 39 18.44 1.22 -41.23
C TYR A 39 18.17 -0.23 -41.60
N VAL A 40 16.90 -0.65 -41.59
CA VAL A 40 16.44 -1.91 -42.16
C VAL A 40 15.88 -1.61 -43.55
N ALA A 41 16.54 -2.13 -44.59
CA ALA A 41 16.04 -2.14 -45.96
C ALA A 41 15.22 -3.42 -46.18
N GLY A 42 13.98 -3.28 -46.67
CA GLY A 42 13.17 -4.39 -47.18
C GLY A 42 13.01 -4.27 -48.70
N PRO A 43 12.98 -5.38 -49.46
CA PRO A 43 12.76 -5.34 -50.90
C PRO A 43 11.26 -5.37 -51.27
N ASP A 44 11.05 -5.08 -52.55
CA ASP A 44 9.89 -4.46 -53.19
C ASP A 44 8.81 -5.45 -53.70
N HIS A 45 7.67 -4.87 -54.13
CA HIS A 45 6.72 -5.32 -55.16
C HIS A 45 5.57 -6.33 -54.86
N ARG A 46 4.32 -5.83 -54.82
CA ARG A 46 3.42 -5.73 -56.01
C ARG A 46 2.03 -5.15 -55.67
N LYS A 47 1.55 -4.32 -56.61
CA LYS A 47 0.27 -3.60 -56.65
C LYS A 47 -0.92 -4.54 -56.92
N ARG A 48 -2.07 -4.30 -56.27
CA ARG A 48 -3.40 -4.53 -56.88
C ARG A 48 -4.37 -3.44 -56.39
N THR A 49 -4.87 -2.67 -57.35
CA THR A 49 -5.87 -1.61 -57.19
C THR A 49 -7.23 -2.14 -57.62
N GLU A 50 -8.24 -2.10 -56.73
CA GLU A 50 -9.66 -2.18 -57.08
C GLU A 50 -10.40 -1.00 -56.43
N LYS A 51 -11.40 -0.47 -57.14
CA LYS A 51 -12.03 0.85 -56.91
C LYS A 51 -13.55 0.70 -56.62
N PHE A 52 -13.99 1.35 -55.53
CA PHE A 52 -15.34 1.89 -55.17
C PHE A 52 -16.49 0.93 -54.72
N PRO A 53 -17.48 1.36 -53.89
CA PRO A 53 -17.96 2.74 -53.68
C PRO A 53 -18.06 3.28 -52.23
N SER A 54 -18.22 4.61 -52.17
CA SER A 54 -18.29 5.51 -51.03
C SER A 54 -19.51 5.32 -50.10
N ARG A 55 -19.28 5.20 -48.78
CA ARG A 55 -20.22 5.65 -47.73
C ARG A 55 -19.49 6.16 -46.47
N ARG A 56 -19.64 7.47 -46.25
CA ARG A 56 -19.71 8.23 -44.98
C ARG A 56 -18.79 7.81 -43.80
N GLY A 57 -17.66 8.52 -43.69
CA GLY A 57 -17.23 9.20 -42.46
C GLY A 57 -16.79 8.37 -41.25
N LEU A 58 -15.68 7.63 -41.36
CA LEU A 58 -14.86 7.34 -40.16
C LEU A 58 -13.98 8.56 -39.86
N CYS A 59 -14.17 9.18 -38.69
CA CYS A 59 -13.14 10.03 -38.10
C CYS A 59 -12.02 9.13 -37.59
N THR A 60 -10.98 8.96 -38.39
CA THR A 60 -9.69 8.44 -37.92
C THR A 60 -9.07 9.51 -37.03
N MET A 61 -9.20 9.38 -35.70
CA MET A 61 -8.31 10.12 -34.80
C MET A 61 -6.93 9.46 -34.85
N VAL A 62 -6.05 10.04 -35.66
CA VAL A 62 -4.61 9.82 -35.53
C VAL A 62 -4.19 10.47 -34.22
N VAL A 63 -4.12 9.68 -33.15
CA VAL A 63 -3.46 10.11 -31.91
C VAL A 63 -1.97 9.94 -32.14
N SER A 64 -1.31 11.05 -32.48
CA SER A 64 0.15 11.14 -32.47
C SER A 64 0.61 11.03 -31.01
N VAL A 65 1.02 9.83 -30.59
CA VAL A 65 1.72 9.66 -29.32
C VAL A 65 3.13 10.23 -29.50
N PRO A 66 3.59 11.20 -28.69
CA PRO A 66 4.96 11.65 -28.74
C PRO A 66 5.90 10.47 -28.47
N THR A 67 6.87 10.27 -29.35
CA THR A 67 7.85 9.18 -29.33
C THR A 67 8.90 9.39 -28.23
N GLU A 68 8.48 9.39 -26.96
CA GLU A 68 9.37 9.34 -25.81
C GLU A 68 8.71 8.49 -24.71
N LEU A 69 8.66 7.17 -24.90
CA LEU A 69 8.33 6.17 -23.88
C LEU A 69 8.66 4.76 -24.39
N THR A 70 9.92 4.54 -24.76
CA THR A 70 10.45 3.19 -25.07
C THR A 70 11.76 2.90 -24.33
N ASP A 71 11.95 3.52 -23.16
CA ASP A 71 13.07 3.19 -22.25
C ASP A 71 12.52 2.63 -20.92
N PRO A 72 12.77 1.35 -20.59
CA PRO A 72 12.36 0.73 -19.33
C PRO A 72 12.95 1.41 -18.07
N THR A 73 13.95 2.29 -18.23
CA THR A 73 14.61 2.99 -17.13
C THR A 73 13.88 4.27 -16.70
N ALA A 74 12.99 4.82 -17.53
CA ALA A 74 12.29 6.08 -17.26
C ALA A 74 11.10 5.93 -16.28
N LEU A 75 10.56 4.72 -16.09
CA LEU A 75 9.48 4.45 -15.13
C LEU A 75 9.94 4.45 -13.66
N ALA A 76 11.25 4.33 -13.41
CA ALA A 76 11.82 4.30 -12.06
C ALA A 76 12.10 5.70 -11.47
N GLN A 77 12.08 6.76 -12.29
CA GLN A 77 12.41 8.12 -11.85
C GLN A 77 11.19 8.98 -11.46
N LEU A 78 9.96 8.48 -11.67
CA LEU A 78 8.72 9.17 -11.31
C LEU A 78 8.28 8.98 -9.84
N ILE A 79 9.13 8.34 -9.02
CA ILE A 79 8.88 8.17 -7.58
C ILE A 79 9.92 8.96 -6.78
N HIS A 80 9.87 10.29 -6.88
CA HIS A 80 10.34 11.18 -5.81
C HIS A 80 9.52 12.48 -5.79
N PRO A 81 9.29 13.09 -4.61
CA PRO A 81 8.34 14.17 -4.45
C PRO A 81 9.02 15.52 -4.65
N SER A 82 8.67 16.24 -5.71
CA SER A 82 8.83 17.70 -5.78
C SER A 82 7.48 18.32 -6.09
N ALA A 83 7.11 19.27 -5.22
CA ALA A 83 5.93 20.09 -5.34
C ALA A 83 6.05 21.06 -6.52
N ASP A 84 4.88 21.51 -6.97
CA ASP A 84 4.62 22.71 -7.77
C ASP A 84 5.30 22.75 -9.14
N ASP A 85 4.56 22.36 -10.18
CA ASP A 85 4.22 23.28 -11.28
C ASP A 85 3.41 22.60 -12.41
N LEU A 86 2.52 23.41 -13.01
CA LEU A 86 1.81 23.22 -14.29
C LEU A 86 0.54 22.32 -14.29
N ILE A 87 -0.56 22.89 -13.79
CA ILE A 87 -1.89 22.59 -14.33
C ILE A 87 -2.07 23.45 -15.59
N PRO A 88 -2.23 22.89 -16.81
CA PRO A 88 -2.63 23.69 -17.95
C PRO A 88 -4.11 24.05 -17.79
N THR A 89 -4.39 25.33 -17.56
CA THR A 89 -5.75 25.89 -17.59
C THR A 89 -6.26 25.82 -19.04
N VAL A 90 -7.02 24.78 -19.37
CA VAL A 90 -7.77 24.73 -20.64
C VAL A 90 -8.95 25.69 -20.52
N GLN A 91 -8.85 26.86 -21.16
CA GLN A 91 -10.01 27.72 -21.39
C GLN A 91 -10.93 27.06 -22.42
N LEU A 92 -12.14 26.70 -22.00
CA LEU A 92 -13.19 26.22 -22.88
C LEU A 92 -14.02 27.42 -23.34
N ASN A 93 -13.94 27.77 -24.62
CA ASN A 93 -14.87 28.70 -25.25
C ASN A 93 -16.24 28.01 -25.44
N PRO A 94 -17.36 28.66 -25.07
CA PRO A 94 -18.69 28.09 -25.25
C PRO A 94 -19.26 28.51 -26.61
N THR A 95 -19.19 27.63 -27.60
CA THR A 95 -20.05 27.72 -28.78
C THR A 95 -20.62 26.34 -29.12
N SER A 96 -21.85 26.13 -28.64
CA SER A 96 -22.96 25.45 -29.31
C SER A 96 -22.67 24.21 -30.16
N CYS A 97 -23.00 23.03 -29.61
CA CYS A 97 -23.86 22.09 -30.32
C CYS A 97 -24.50 21.13 -29.31
N THR A 98 -25.81 21.26 -29.15
CA THR A 98 -26.62 20.46 -28.22
C THR A 98 -26.80 19.06 -28.79
N THR A 99 -26.02 18.11 -28.32
CA THR A 99 -26.39 16.69 -28.36
C THR A 99 -26.47 16.19 -26.92
N HIS A 100 -27.68 15.80 -26.52
CA HIS A 100 -27.94 15.10 -25.27
C HIS A 100 -27.23 13.74 -25.30
N LEU A 101 -25.94 13.72 -24.99
CA LEU A 101 -25.25 12.55 -24.49
C LEU A 101 -25.29 12.65 -22.97
N THR A 102 -26.28 12.01 -22.35
CA THR A 102 -26.20 11.59 -20.96
C THR A 102 -25.05 10.59 -20.84
N THR A 103 -23.83 11.10 -20.85
CA THR A 103 -22.69 10.40 -20.29
C THR A 103 -22.88 10.48 -18.79
N GLU A 104 -23.69 9.57 -18.24
CA GLU A 104 -23.40 9.13 -16.88
C GLU A 104 -21.92 8.74 -16.90
N ARG A 105 -21.07 9.54 -16.25
CA ARG A 105 -19.72 9.10 -15.96
C ARG A 105 -19.90 7.89 -15.06
N HIS A 106 -19.87 6.71 -15.65
CA HIS A 106 -19.84 5.44 -14.95
C HIS A 106 -18.53 5.43 -14.17
N PHE A 107 -18.58 5.95 -12.95
CA PHE A 107 -17.45 5.86 -12.04
C PHE A 107 -17.25 4.37 -11.75
N PRO A 108 -16.01 3.85 -11.83
CA PRO A 108 -15.78 2.44 -11.56
C PRO A 108 -16.33 2.10 -10.17
N THR A 109 -17.20 1.10 -10.13
CA THR A 109 -17.71 0.54 -8.87
C THR A 109 -16.66 -0.39 -8.30
N LEU A 110 -16.67 -0.63 -6.98
CA LEU A 110 -15.74 -1.58 -6.39
C LEU A 110 -16.05 -2.99 -6.90
N GLU A 111 -15.09 -3.59 -7.56
CA GLU A 111 -15.11 -4.97 -8.08
C GLU A 111 -14.44 -5.94 -7.11
N VAL A 112 -13.44 -5.46 -6.35
CA VAL A 112 -12.65 -6.28 -5.41
C VAL A 112 -12.55 -5.63 -4.04
N ILE A 113 -12.89 -6.40 -3.00
CA ILE A 113 -12.78 -6.02 -1.60
C ILE A 113 -11.74 -6.92 -0.92
N GLY A 114 -10.71 -6.32 -0.34
CA GLY A 114 -9.69 -7.02 0.43
C GLY A 114 -10.06 -7.08 1.90
N ALA A 115 -10.24 -8.30 2.42
CA ALA A 115 -10.53 -8.56 3.84
C ALA A 115 -9.28 -8.96 4.66
N GLY A 116 -8.13 -9.11 4.01
CA GLY A 116 -6.86 -9.41 4.67
C GLY A 116 -6.34 -8.25 5.52
N LEU A 117 -5.81 -8.58 6.69
CA LEU A 117 -5.18 -7.61 7.58
C LEU A 117 -3.84 -7.13 7.03
N MET A 118 -3.36 -5.97 7.49
CA MET A 118 -1.99 -5.54 7.15
C MET A 118 -0.95 -6.63 7.44
N ARG A 119 0.14 -6.62 6.68
CA ARG A 119 1.26 -7.56 6.77
C ARG A 119 0.97 -8.98 6.26
N THR A 120 -0.13 -9.22 5.56
CA THR A 120 -0.43 -10.50 4.86
C THR A 120 -0.12 -10.47 3.36
N GLY A 121 0.55 -9.42 2.86
CA GLY A 121 0.83 -9.24 1.43
C GLY A 121 -0.12 -8.27 0.71
N THR A 122 -0.88 -7.46 1.45
CA THR A 122 -1.84 -6.48 0.91
C THR A 122 -1.24 -5.50 -0.10
N THR A 123 0.02 -5.09 0.06
CA THR A 123 0.70 -4.19 -0.89
C THR A 123 1.06 -4.88 -2.20
N SER A 124 1.46 -6.14 -2.14
CA SER A 124 1.64 -6.98 -3.32
C SER A 124 0.32 -7.18 -4.06
N LEU A 125 -0.75 -7.50 -3.31
CA LEU A 125 -2.09 -7.61 -3.87
C LEU A 125 -2.57 -6.29 -4.51
N LYS A 126 -2.35 -5.14 -3.85
CA LYS A 126 -2.64 -3.81 -4.41
C LYS A 126 -2.00 -3.64 -5.79
N CYS A 127 -0.70 -3.89 -5.89
CA CYS A 127 0.04 -3.76 -7.15
C CYS A 127 -0.47 -4.75 -8.21
N ALA A 128 -0.73 -6.00 -7.82
CA ALA A 128 -1.28 -7.01 -8.73
C ALA A 128 -2.66 -6.61 -9.28
N LEU A 129 -3.54 -6.08 -8.43
CA LEU A 129 -4.87 -5.60 -8.85
C LEU A 129 -4.77 -4.37 -9.77
N GLU A 130 -3.83 -3.46 -9.51
CA GLU A 130 -3.59 -2.31 -10.38
C GLU A 130 -3.08 -2.72 -11.76
N LEU A 131 -2.22 -3.73 -11.83
CA LEU A 131 -1.75 -4.30 -13.09
C LEU A 131 -2.88 -5.00 -13.87
N LEU A 132 -3.73 -5.77 -13.19
CA LEU A 132 -4.83 -6.52 -13.84
C LEU A 132 -5.99 -5.62 -14.27
N ASN A 133 -6.36 -4.64 -13.45
CA ASN A 133 -7.55 -3.82 -13.67
C ASN A 133 -7.24 -2.47 -14.32
N GLN A 134 -5.95 -2.12 -14.50
CA GLN A 134 -5.51 -0.83 -15.05
C GLN A 134 -6.16 0.38 -14.37
N THR A 135 -6.46 0.22 -13.08
CA THR A 135 -7.17 1.21 -12.26
C THR A 135 -6.60 1.20 -10.84
N PRO A 136 -6.62 2.33 -10.12
CA PRO A 136 -6.06 2.42 -8.77
C PRO A 136 -6.71 1.45 -7.79
N CYS A 137 -5.91 0.97 -6.82
CA CYS A 137 -6.36 0.17 -5.69
C CYS A 137 -6.23 0.95 -4.38
N TYR A 138 -7.32 1.08 -3.62
CA TYR A 138 -7.32 1.78 -2.34
C TYR A 138 -6.58 0.96 -1.28
N HIS A 139 -5.71 1.59 -0.50
CA HIS A 139 -4.83 0.93 0.48
C HIS A 139 -4.41 1.92 1.57
N MET A 140 -3.92 1.45 2.73
CA MET A 140 -3.42 2.31 3.81
C MET A 140 -2.27 3.24 3.36
N SER A 141 -1.54 2.86 2.32
CA SER A 141 -0.53 3.73 1.68
C SER A 141 -1.16 4.95 1.02
N GLU A 142 -2.33 4.83 0.39
CA GLU A 142 -3.06 5.97 -0.18
C GLU A 142 -3.44 6.94 0.94
N VAL A 143 -3.98 6.42 2.05
CA VAL A 143 -4.33 7.20 3.25
C VAL A 143 -3.10 7.91 3.81
N THR A 144 -1.97 7.19 3.92
CA THR A 144 -0.77 7.69 4.58
C THR A 144 0.01 8.68 3.73
N PHE A 145 0.09 8.48 2.42
CA PHE A 145 1.01 9.21 1.55
C PHE A 145 0.33 10.23 0.63
N ARG A 146 -0.92 10.01 0.24
CA ARG A 146 -1.64 10.86 -0.71
C ARG A 146 -2.83 11.60 -0.08
N LEU A 147 -3.70 10.87 0.59
CA LEU A 147 -5.01 11.35 1.04
C LEU A 147 -5.01 12.01 2.42
N LYS A 148 -4.08 11.61 3.31
CA LYS A 148 -3.69 12.33 4.54
C LYS A 148 -4.84 12.57 5.52
N GLN A 149 -4.73 13.63 6.34
CA GLN A 149 -5.67 13.95 7.43
C GLN A 149 -7.14 13.91 7.03
N PRO A 150 -7.58 14.44 5.87
CA PRO A 150 -8.99 14.43 5.53
C PRO A 150 -9.57 13.01 5.58
N HIS A 151 -8.96 12.05 4.88
CA HIS A 151 -9.42 10.66 4.90
C HIS A 151 -9.26 10.02 6.28
N ILE A 152 -8.19 10.34 7.02
CA ILE A 152 -8.01 9.84 8.39
C ILE A 152 -9.18 10.28 9.30
N ARG A 153 -9.55 11.57 9.28
CA ARG A 153 -10.69 12.09 10.05
C ARG A 153 -12.00 11.44 9.64
N TRP A 154 -12.18 11.20 8.35
CA TRP A 154 -13.36 10.50 7.86
C TRP A 154 -13.44 9.08 8.40
N TRP A 155 -12.37 8.31 8.25
CA TRP A 155 -12.34 6.93 8.73
C TRP A 155 -12.54 6.80 10.24
N MET A 156 -12.00 7.73 11.04
CA MET A 156 -12.26 7.77 12.48
C MET A 156 -13.77 7.92 12.79
N ARG A 157 -14.47 8.83 12.09
CA ARG A 157 -15.93 9.02 12.28
C ARG A 157 -16.74 7.77 11.88
N VAL A 158 -16.31 7.05 10.85
CA VAL A 158 -17.00 5.82 10.42
C VAL A 158 -16.80 4.69 11.42
N LEU A 159 -15.56 4.51 11.91
CA LEU A 159 -15.24 3.49 12.89
C LEU A 159 -15.99 3.72 14.21
N GLU A 160 -16.07 4.97 14.68
CA GLU A 160 -16.82 5.34 15.87
C GLU A 160 -18.31 4.95 15.74
N ARG A 161 -18.93 5.24 14.60
CA ARG A 161 -20.33 4.85 14.34
C ARG A 161 -20.51 3.35 14.22
N LYS A 162 -19.56 2.64 13.59
CA LYS A 162 -19.59 1.18 13.53
C LYS A 162 -19.58 0.58 14.92
N ARG A 163 -18.71 1.09 15.80
CA ARG A 163 -18.62 0.64 17.19
C ARG A 163 -19.92 0.91 17.96
N ALA A 164 -20.48 2.10 17.85
CA ALA A 164 -21.75 2.45 18.50
C ALA A 164 -22.90 1.54 18.05
N SER A 165 -23.01 1.25 16.76
CA SER A 165 -24.03 0.33 16.23
C SER A 165 -23.84 -1.11 16.72
N LEU A 166 -22.60 -1.59 16.82
CA LEU A 166 -22.33 -2.94 17.36
C LEU A 166 -22.70 -3.04 18.83
N SER A 167 -22.48 -1.98 19.64
CA SER A 167 -22.87 -1.97 21.05
C SER A 167 -24.37 -1.84 21.28
N GLU A 168 -25.11 -1.18 20.38
CA GLU A 168 -26.53 -0.90 20.57
C GLU A 168 -27.43 -2.00 19.99
N PHE A 169 -27.07 -2.58 18.85
CA PHE A 169 -27.96 -3.50 18.10
C PHE A 169 -27.39 -4.91 17.89
N GLY A 170 -26.13 -5.17 18.25
CA GLY A 170 -25.51 -6.49 18.11
C GLY A 170 -25.42 -7.02 16.67
N SER A 171 -25.75 -6.21 15.66
CA SER A 171 -25.86 -6.63 14.25
C SER A 171 -24.96 -5.80 13.34
N VAL A 172 -24.62 -6.38 12.18
CA VAL A 172 -23.94 -5.68 11.06
C VAL A 172 -24.71 -4.41 10.72
N LEU A 173 -24.00 -3.30 10.54
CA LEU A 173 -24.59 -2.05 10.08
C LEU A 173 -25.26 -2.32 8.73
N LYS A 174 -26.59 -2.21 8.66
CA LYS A 174 -27.22 -2.00 7.35
C LYS A 174 -26.67 -0.68 6.82
N PRO A 175 -26.07 -0.64 5.62
CA PRO A 175 -25.60 0.59 5.03
C PRO A 175 -26.73 1.63 5.01
N GLY A 176 -26.66 2.62 5.89
CA GLY A 176 -27.55 3.77 5.82
C GLY A 176 -27.10 4.70 4.68
N PRO A 177 -27.96 5.60 4.17
CA PRO A 177 -27.63 6.51 3.06
C PRO A 177 -26.32 7.28 3.25
N LEU A 178 -26.00 7.62 4.50
CA LEU A 178 -24.78 8.33 4.87
C LEU A 178 -23.51 7.46 4.76
N PHE A 179 -23.59 6.18 5.15
CA PHE A 179 -22.48 5.24 4.97
C PHE A 179 -22.26 4.97 3.48
N GLU A 180 -23.34 4.76 2.72
CA GLU A 180 -23.25 4.55 1.28
C GLU A 180 -22.62 5.73 0.54
N GLY A 181 -23.14 6.95 0.78
CA GLY A 181 -22.62 8.16 0.16
C GLY A 181 -21.14 8.38 0.48
N LEU A 182 -20.73 8.02 1.70
CA LEU A 182 -19.34 8.10 2.11
C LEU A 182 -18.45 7.05 1.46
N CYS A 183 -18.88 5.80 1.39
CA CYS A 183 -18.14 4.76 0.66
C CYS A 183 -17.98 5.13 -0.81
N ARG A 184 -19.04 5.63 -1.45
CA ARG A 184 -18.96 6.15 -2.84
C ARG A 184 -17.97 7.31 -2.97
N PHE A 185 -17.87 8.19 -1.97
CA PHE A 185 -16.87 9.27 -1.96
C PHE A 185 -15.45 8.74 -1.77
N VAL A 186 -15.21 7.89 -0.77
CA VAL A 186 -13.88 7.39 -0.40
C VAL A 186 -13.28 6.51 -1.50
N TYR A 187 -14.10 5.67 -2.13
CA TYR A 187 -13.67 4.74 -3.17
C TYR A 187 -13.86 5.30 -4.58
N ARG A 188 -14.17 6.60 -4.72
CA ARG A 188 -14.33 7.21 -6.03
C ARG A 188 -13.04 7.07 -6.85
N GLY A 189 -13.14 6.43 -8.01
CA GLY A 189 -12.01 6.21 -8.91
C GLY A 189 -11.14 5.00 -8.57
N TYR A 190 -11.55 4.18 -7.60
CA TYR A 190 -10.91 2.91 -7.26
C TYR A 190 -11.81 1.74 -7.68
N SER A 191 -11.27 0.77 -8.42
CA SER A 191 -11.99 -0.48 -8.75
C SER A 191 -11.78 -1.57 -7.70
N SER A 192 -10.76 -1.40 -6.85
CA SER A 192 -10.40 -2.34 -5.81
C SER A 192 -9.97 -1.60 -4.55
N ALA A 193 -10.19 -2.23 -3.41
CA ALA A 193 -9.81 -1.67 -2.12
C ALA A 193 -9.36 -2.80 -1.19
N VAL A 194 -8.14 -2.71 -0.67
CA VAL A 194 -7.53 -3.74 0.20
C VAL A 194 -6.83 -3.09 1.39
N ASP A 195 -6.36 -3.90 2.35
CA ASP A 195 -5.78 -3.44 3.61
C ASP A 195 -6.77 -2.63 4.46
N TYR A 196 -6.28 -2.10 5.57
CA TYR A 196 -6.97 -1.10 6.34
C TYR A 196 -7.16 0.22 5.55
N PRO A 197 -8.21 0.99 5.84
CA PRO A 197 -9.32 0.67 6.75
C PRO A 197 -10.36 -0.28 6.13
N THR A 198 -10.30 -0.51 4.81
CA THR A 198 -11.29 -1.26 4.02
C THR A 198 -11.64 -2.62 4.61
N CYS A 199 -10.66 -3.42 5.03
CA CYS A 199 -10.89 -4.79 5.50
C CYS A 199 -11.89 -4.88 6.66
N ILE A 200 -11.96 -3.87 7.53
CA ILE A 200 -12.90 -3.81 8.66
C ILE A 200 -14.37 -3.78 8.19
N PHE A 201 -14.61 -3.25 7.00
CA PHE A 201 -15.93 -2.97 6.45
C PHE A 201 -16.33 -3.98 5.37
N PHE A 202 -15.66 -5.14 5.27
CA PHE A 202 -15.89 -6.08 4.17
C PHE A 202 -17.37 -6.50 4.04
N GLN A 203 -18.08 -6.68 5.17
CA GLN A 203 -19.51 -7.06 5.17
C GLN A 203 -20.40 -5.93 4.65
N GLU A 204 -20.21 -4.72 5.17
CA GLU A 204 -20.97 -3.56 4.72
C GLU A 204 -20.69 -3.22 3.25
N LEU A 205 -19.44 -3.39 2.82
CA LEU A 205 -19.04 -3.21 1.42
C LEU A 205 -19.60 -4.29 0.51
N MET A 206 -19.69 -5.54 0.96
CA MET A 206 -20.35 -6.60 0.20
C MET A 206 -21.85 -6.35 0.02
N ALA A 207 -22.51 -5.76 1.02
CA ALA A 207 -23.91 -5.36 0.93
C ALA A 207 -24.10 -4.18 -0.04
N LEU A 208 -23.17 -3.21 -0.04
CA LEU A 208 -23.21 -2.04 -0.92
C LEU A 208 -22.79 -2.37 -2.37
N TYR A 209 -21.88 -3.33 -2.55
CA TYR A 209 -21.35 -3.78 -3.84
C TYR A 209 -21.61 -5.29 -3.98
N PRO A 210 -22.85 -5.70 -4.32
CA PRO A 210 -23.25 -7.11 -4.31
C PRO A 210 -22.48 -7.98 -5.31
N ASN A 211 -21.96 -7.38 -6.38
CA ASN A 211 -21.18 -8.07 -7.40
C ASN A 211 -19.68 -8.11 -7.09
N ALA A 212 -19.21 -7.40 -6.06
CA ALA A 212 -17.80 -7.38 -5.71
C ALA A 212 -17.34 -8.75 -5.20
N LYS A 213 -16.16 -9.16 -5.63
CA LYS A 213 -15.47 -10.34 -5.12
C LYS A 213 -14.62 -9.97 -3.89
N VAL A 214 -14.46 -10.91 -2.96
CA VAL A 214 -13.68 -10.70 -1.75
C VAL A 214 -12.41 -11.54 -1.78
N ILE A 215 -11.29 -10.91 -1.44
CA ILE A 215 -9.99 -11.58 -1.31
C ILE A 215 -9.51 -11.48 0.14
N LEU A 216 -9.33 -12.62 0.79
CA LEU A 216 -8.69 -12.74 2.09
C LEU A 216 -7.23 -13.13 1.89
N THR A 217 -6.31 -12.17 2.06
CA THR A 217 -4.88 -12.48 2.04
C THR A 217 -4.43 -13.09 3.37
N LEU A 218 -3.76 -14.23 3.29
CA LEU A 218 -3.23 -14.96 4.44
C LEU A 218 -1.71 -15.07 4.40
N LYS A 219 -1.14 -15.08 5.60
CA LYS A 219 0.24 -15.45 5.90
C LYS A 219 0.24 -16.46 7.05
N ASN A 220 1.30 -17.27 7.15
CA ASN A 220 1.54 -18.12 8.32
C ASN A 220 1.41 -17.25 9.61
N PRO A 221 0.62 -17.68 10.61
CA PRO A 221 0.34 -16.85 11.78
C PRO A 221 1.58 -16.40 12.57
N HIS A 222 2.56 -17.29 12.75
CA HIS A 222 3.80 -16.96 13.45
C HIS A 222 4.62 -15.91 12.67
N GLU A 223 4.76 -16.10 11.36
CA GLU A 223 5.46 -15.12 10.52
C GLU A 223 4.71 -13.79 10.40
N TRP A 224 3.38 -13.82 10.51
CA TRP A 224 2.55 -12.62 10.53
C TRP A 224 2.80 -11.80 11.80
N VAL A 225 2.77 -12.44 12.98
CA VAL A 225 3.08 -11.77 14.25
C VAL A 225 4.49 -11.19 14.24
N GLN A 226 5.49 -11.97 13.82
CA GLN A 226 6.86 -11.46 13.70
C GLN A 226 6.95 -10.24 12.75
N SER A 227 6.18 -10.24 11.66
CA SER A 227 6.13 -9.07 10.78
C SER A 227 5.45 -7.87 11.44
N CYS A 228 4.37 -8.08 12.19
CA CYS A 228 3.66 -7.03 12.89
C CYS A 228 4.53 -6.40 13.98
N ARG A 229 5.16 -7.21 14.84
CA ARG A 229 6.08 -6.75 15.90
C ARG A 229 7.25 -5.93 15.37
N ALA A 230 7.77 -6.30 14.19
CA ALA A 230 8.85 -5.55 13.55
C ALA A 230 8.39 -4.23 12.90
N THR A 231 7.08 -4.00 12.74
CA THR A 231 6.55 -2.88 11.94
C THR A 231 5.34 -2.23 12.61
N THR A 232 4.14 -2.72 12.32
CA THR A 232 2.85 -2.09 12.61
C THR A 232 2.37 -2.25 14.04
N LEU A 233 2.91 -3.22 14.77
CA LEU A 233 2.72 -3.42 16.21
C LEU A 233 4.06 -3.31 16.97
N SER A 234 5.02 -2.56 16.41
CA SER A 234 6.27 -2.27 17.11
C SER A 234 6.03 -1.30 18.27
N SER A 235 6.82 -1.41 19.34
CA SER A 235 6.72 -0.54 20.52
C SER A 235 6.82 0.94 20.18
N ASN A 236 7.57 1.31 19.14
CA ASN A 236 7.62 2.69 18.65
C ASN A 236 6.28 3.15 18.08
N LEU A 237 5.53 2.27 17.39
CA LEU A 237 4.27 2.63 16.72
C LEU A 237 3.05 2.57 17.64
N ILE A 238 3.04 1.65 18.62
CA ILE A 238 1.93 1.49 19.57
C ILE A 238 2.15 2.23 20.89
N GLY A 239 3.38 2.66 21.18
CA GLY A 239 3.74 3.33 22.42
C GLY A 239 3.30 4.79 22.48
N HIS A 240 3.62 5.45 23.60
CA HIS A 240 3.35 6.87 23.78
C HIS A 240 4.20 7.72 22.84
N LEU A 241 3.53 8.54 22.02
CA LEU A 241 4.17 9.50 21.13
C LEU A 241 4.82 10.64 21.92
N SER A 242 6.08 10.93 21.60
CA SER A 242 6.78 12.10 22.11
C SER A 242 6.22 13.41 21.52
N TRP A 243 6.71 14.55 21.99
CA TRP A 243 6.35 15.85 21.43
C TRP A 243 6.84 15.99 19.98
N GLY A 244 8.07 15.56 19.71
CA GLY A 244 8.67 15.53 18.39
C GLY A 244 7.95 14.59 17.43
N ASP A 245 7.51 13.42 17.90
CA ASP A 245 6.67 12.52 17.11
C ASP A 245 5.35 13.21 16.73
N ARG A 246 4.65 13.81 17.70
CA ARG A 246 3.39 14.54 17.46
C ARG A 246 3.57 15.66 16.45
N LEU A 247 4.64 16.46 16.60
CA LEU A 247 4.96 17.54 15.66
C LEU A 247 5.26 16.97 14.26
N TYR A 248 6.01 15.89 14.17
CA TYR A 248 6.33 15.27 12.88
C TYR A 248 5.09 14.68 12.20
N TYR A 249 4.20 14.00 12.94
CA TYR A 249 2.89 13.56 12.45
C TYR A 249 2.03 14.73 11.96
N TRP A 250 2.07 15.87 12.66
CA TRP A 250 1.38 17.09 12.24
C TRP A 250 1.96 17.65 10.93
N ILE A 251 3.28 17.83 10.84
CA ILE A 251 3.99 18.29 9.62
C ILE A 251 3.68 17.39 8.42
N LYS A 252 3.65 16.06 8.62
CA LYS A 252 3.37 15.09 7.55
C LYS A 252 1.89 15.00 7.17
N GLY A 253 1.01 15.78 7.80
CA GLY A 253 -0.42 15.76 7.54
C GLY A 253 -1.07 14.44 7.95
N ILE A 254 -0.59 13.79 9.01
CA ILE A 254 -1.10 12.48 9.48
C ILE A 254 -1.25 12.35 11.01
N ARG A 255 -1.29 13.45 11.77
CA ARG A 255 -1.70 13.56 13.20
C ARG A 255 -2.76 12.56 13.71
N GLY A 256 -3.79 12.23 12.92
CA GLY A 256 -4.82 11.28 13.37
C GLY A 256 -4.49 9.80 13.10
N LEU A 257 -3.40 9.52 12.38
CA LEU A 257 -3.04 8.17 11.94
C LEU A 257 -2.76 7.21 13.10
N PRO A 258 -2.07 7.61 14.21
CA PRO A 258 -1.87 6.73 15.36
C PRO A 258 -3.19 6.28 15.98
N GLU A 259 -4.11 7.23 16.20
CA GLU A 259 -5.44 6.95 16.74
C GLU A 259 -6.25 6.05 15.79
N LEU A 260 -6.21 6.34 14.49
CA LEU A 260 -6.88 5.52 13.48
C LEU A 260 -6.35 4.07 13.51
N HIS A 261 -5.03 3.86 13.54
CA HIS A 261 -4.44 2.51 13.67
C HIS A 261 -4.90 1.82 14.95
N HIS A 262 -4.86 2.50 16.10
CA HIS A 262 -5.32 1.95 17.36
C HIS A 262 -6.78 1.48 17.30
N GLN A 263 -7.69 2.29 16.75
CA GLN A 263 -9.10 1.91 16.58
C GLN A 263 -9.28 0.74 15.62
N MET A 264 -8.52 0.72 14.53
CA MET A 264 -8.57 -0.35 13.54
C MET A 264 -8.08 -1.68 14.10
N PHE A 265 -6.97 -1.69 14.85
CA PHE A 265 -6.47 -2.88 15.54
C PHE A 265 -7.39 -3.33 16.66
N THR A 266 -7.98 -2.40 17.41
CA THR A 266 -8.98 -2.73 18.42
C THR A 266 -10.15 -3.51 17.81
N GLN A 267 -10.61 -3.09 16.63
CA GLN A 267 -11.74 -3.71 15.95
C GLN A 267 -11.45 -5.12 15.41
N THR A 268 -10.23 -5.39 14.97
CA THR A 268 -9.86 -6.66 14.32
C THR A 268 -9.15 -7.64 15.25
N LEU A 269 -8.33 -7.15 16.17
CA LEU A 269 -7.49 -7.94 17.07
C LEU A 269 -8.03 -7.94 18.51
N GLY A 270 -8.80 -6.93 18.90
CA GLY A 270 -9.34 -6.74 20.25
C GLY A 270 -8.71 -5.58 21.01
N SER A 271 -9.36 -5.09 22.06
CA SER A 271 -8.99 -3.86 22.78
C SER A 271 -7.67 -3.92 23.55
N SER A 272 -7.13 -5.11 23.79
CA SER A 272 -5.85 -5.33 24.47
C SER A 272 -4.72 -5.75 23.53
N PHE A 273 -4.87 -5.56 22.21
CA PHE A 273 -3.92 -6.03 21.20
C PHE A 273 -2.47 -5.57 21.45
N ASP A 274 -2.29 -4.40 22.08
CA ASP A 274 -1.01 -3.79 22.39
C ASP A 274 -0.25 -4.53 23.51
N LYS A 275 -0.97 -5.26 24.36
CA LYS A 275 -0.44 -6.01 25.51
C LYS A 275 -0.46 -7.52 25.34
N MET A 276 -1.08 -8.01 24.25
CA MET A 276 -1.19 -9.44 23.97
C MET A 276 0.17 -10.10 23.80
N THR A 277 0.29 -11.36 24.23
CA THR A 277 1.42 -12.22 23.85
C THR A 277 1.37 -12.54 22.35
N ASP A 278 2.44 -13.12 21.82
CA ASP A 278 2.48 -13.51 20.41
C ASP A 278 1.44 -14.61 20.10
N GLU A 279 1.20 -15.54 21.03
CA GLU A 279 0.15 -16.56 20.91
C GLU A 279 -1.26 -15.96 20.96
N GLU A 280 -1.48 -14.95 21.79
CA GLU A 280 -2.75 -14.23 21.85
C GLU A 280 -3.05 -13.47 20.56
N LEU A 281 -2.02 -12.82 19.98
CA LEU A 281 -2.12 -12.16 18.67
C LEU A 281 -2.35 -13.16 17.53
N ILE A 282 -1.71 -14.33 17.55
CA ILE A 282 -1.98 -15.42 16.60
C ILE A 282 -3.46 -15.80 16.67
N ARG A 283 -3.98 -16.06 17.86
CA ARG A 283 -5.40 -16.39 18.04
C ARG A 283 -6.31 -15.27 17.56
N ALA A 284 -5.95 -14.01 17.78
CA ALA A 284 -6.73 -12.87 17.31
C ALA A 284 -6.78 -12.78 15.78
N TYR A 285 -5.63 -12.98 15.12
CA TYR A 285 -5.52 -13.04 13.67
C TYR A 285 -6.32 -14.20 13.07
N GLU A 286 -6.22 -15.40 13.65
CA GLU A 286 -6.99 -16.56 13.22
C GLU A 286 -8.50 -16.36 13.40
N ARG A 287 -8.92 -15.76 14.53
CA ARG A 287 -10.33 -15.38 14.74
C ARG A 287 -10.84 -14.46 13.63
N TRP A 288 -10.07 -13.43 13.26
CA TRP A 288 -10.43 -12.55 12.15
C TRP A 288 -10.55 -13.30 10.82
N ASN A 289 -9.58 -14.14 10.50
CA ASN A 289 -9.59 -14.90 9.24
C ASN A 289 -10.77 -15.86 9.18
N ASN A 290 -11.03 -16.59 10.26
CA ASN A 290 -12.16 -17.50 10.35
C ASN A 290 -13.50 -16.75 10.28
N HIS A 291 -13.59 -15.56 10.87
CA HIS A 291 -14.77 -14.70 10.75
C HIS A 291 -15.04 -14.33 9.28
N VAL A 292 -14.01 -13.93 8.53
CA VAL A 292 -14.15 -13.63 7.09
C VAL A 292 -14.57 -14.89 6.32
N ILE A 293 -13.89 -16.01 6.52
CA ILE A 293 -14.18 -17.28 5.82
C ILE A 293 -15.62 -17.76 6.10
N ALA A 294 -16.09 -17.65 7.33
CA ALA A 294 -17.45 -18.05 7.71
C ALA A 294 -18.53 -17.11 7.18
N THR A 295 -18.20 -15.84 6.94
CA THR A 295 -19.18 -14.81 6.57
C THR A 295 -19.35 -14.68 5.05
N VAL A 296 -18.28 -14.83 4.27
CA VAL A 296 -18.31 -14.59 2.82
C VAL A 296 -18.75 -15.86 2.07
N PRO A 297 -19.74 -15.79 1.15
CA PRO A 297 -20.09 -16.92 0.28
C PRO A 297 -18.87 -17.46 -0.47
N ARG A 298 -18.73 -18.79 -0.53
CA ARG A 298 -17.54 -19.47 -1.06
C ARG A 298 -17.24 -19.10 -2.51
N ASP A 299 -18.26 -18.88 -3.32
CA ASP A 299 -18.17 -18.44 -4.73
C ASP A 299 -17.69 -16.99 -4.88
N ARG A 300 -17.82 -16.17 -3.82
CA ARG A 300 -17.34 -14.79 -3.76
C ARG A 300 -16.03 -14.63 -2.99
N LEU A 301 -15.44 -15.69 -2.46
CA LEU A 301 -14.24 -15.62 -1.62
C LEU A 301 -13.05 -16.31 -2.28
N LEU A 302 -11.93 -15.58 -2.39
CA LEU A 302 -10.61 -16.16 -2.59
C LEU A 302 -9.80 -16.04 -1.31
N VAL A 303 -9.39 -17.18 -0.76
CA VAL A 303 -8.35 -17.25 0.28
C VAL A 303 -7.00 -17.33 -0.42
N PHE A 304 -6.17 -16.32 -0.23
CA PHE A 304 -5.00 -16.09 -1.09
C PHE A 304 -3.72 -15.91 -0.28
N ASN A 305 -2.68 -16.67 -0.60
CA ASN A 305 -1.32 -16.37 -0.19
C ASN A 305 -0.57 -15.80 -1.39
N VAL A 306 0.06 -14.63 -1.23
CA VAL A 306 0.76 -13.94 -2.33
C VAL A 306 1.88 -14.76 -2.99
N ASN A 307 2.41 -15.78 -2.31
CA ASN A 307 3.39 -16.71 -2.87
C ASN A 307 2.80 -17.68 -3.90
N GLN A 308 1.46 -17.76 -4.01
CA GLN A 308 0.79 -18.55 -5.05
C GLN A 308 0.82 -17.87 -6.42
N GLY A 309 1.21 -16.58 -6.49
CA GLY A 309 1.38 -15.86 -7.75
C GLY A 309 0.08 -15.52 -8.49
N TRP A 310 0.19 -15.38 -9.81
CA TRP A 310 -0.89 -14.86 -10.66
C TRP A 310 -2.07 -15.80 -10.82
N GLN A 311 -1.82 -17.11 -10.96
CA GLN A 311 -2.81 -18.06 -11.43
C GLN A 311 -4.12 -18.03 -10.62
N PRO A 312 -4.14 -18.30 -9.30
CA PRO A 312 -5.40 -18.34 -8.55
C PRO A 312 -6.09 -16.97 -8.48
N LEU A 313 -5.32 -15.87 -8.50
CA LEU A 313 -5.89 -14.52 -8.54
C LEU A 313 -6.61 -14.25 -9.87
N CYS A 314 -5.96 -14.57 -10.99
CA CYS A 314 -6.49 -14.33 -12.33
C CYS A 314 -7.71 -15.22 -12.62
N GLU A 315 -7.64 -16.51 -12.28
CA GLU A 315 -8.77 -17.45 -12.38
C GLU A 315 -9.98 -16.96 -11.59
N PHE A 316 -9.76 -16.59 -10.32
CA PHE A 316 -10.82 -16.10 -9.46
C PHE A 316 -11.45 -14.82 -9.99
N LEU A 317 -10.66 -13.90 -10.56
CA LEU A 317 -11.17 -12.65 -11.12
C LEU A 317 -11.72 -12.80 -12.54
N GLY A 318 -11.51 -13.94 -13.21
CA GLY A 318 -11.87 -14.13 -14.62
C GLY A 318 -11.04 -13.24 -15.55
N LYS A 319 -9.77 -13.00 -15.21
CA LYS A 319 -8.84 -12.15 -15.97
C LYS A 319 -7.75 -13.01 -16.61
N ALA A 320 -7.22 -12.56 -17.74
CA ALA A 320 -6.00 -13.13 -18.28
C ALA A 320 -4.82 -12.83 -17.35
N GLN A 321 -3.86 -13.74 -17.26
CA GLN A 321 -2.58 -13.44 -16.60
C GLN A 321 -1.86 -12.32 -17.36
N PRO A 322 -1.00 -11.54 -16.69
CA PRO A 322 -0.14 -10.58 -17.37
C PRO A 322 0.74 -11.24 -18.45
N ILE A 323 1.28 -10.42 -19.36
CA ILE A 323 2.20 -10.87 -20.41
C ILE A 323 3.34 -11.68 -19.79
N GLU A 324 3.74 -12.74 -20.49
CA GLU A 324 4.84 -13.62 -20.08
C GLU A 324 6.09 -12.83 -19.68
N GLY A 325 6.66 -13.14 -18.52
CA GLY A 325 7.82 -12.46 -17.94
C GLY A 325 7.51 -11.43 -16.84
N ILE A 326 6.24 -11.05 -16.61
CA ILE A 326 5.87 -10.20 -15.47
C ILE A 326 5.69 -11.07 -14.22
N GLU A 327 6.67 -11.04 -13.32
CA GLU A 327 6.57 -11.72 -12.02
C GLU A 327 5.48 -11.14 -11.12
N PHE A 328 4.93 -11.97 -10.25
CA PHE A 328 3.98 -11.49 -9.24
C PHE A 328 4.68 -10.52 -8.26
N PRO A 329 4.08 -9.38 -7.89
CA PRO A 329 4.75 -8.42 -7.04
C PRO A 329 5.08 -8.99 -5.65
N HIS A 330 6.34 -8.89 -5.21
CA HIS A 330 6.78 -9.23 -3.84
C HIS A 330 7.32 -7.98 -3.12
N LEU A 331 6.38 -7.09 -2.76
CA LEU A 331 6.67 -5.78 -2.20
C LEU A 331 6.57 -5.79 -0.67
N ASN A 332 6.98 -4.66 -0.06
CA ASN A 332 6.70 -4.38 1.34
C ASN A 332 7.33 -5.40 2.33
N LYS A 333 8.57 -5.83 2.04
CA LYS A 333 9.32 -6.79 2.86
C LYS A 333 9.47 -6.26 4.29
N ARG A 334 9.47 -7.18 5.27
CA ARG A 334 9.57 -6.86 6.72
C ARG A 334 10.75 -5.94 7.04
N ALA A 335 11.93 -6.26 6.51
CA ALA A 335 13.16 -5.51 6.79
C ALA A 335 13.08 -4.07 6.27
N ASP A 336 12.54 -3.86 5.07
CA ASP A 336 12.42 -2.54 4.47
C ASP A 336 11.43 -1.67 5.24
N MET A 337 10.29 -2.25 5.67
CA MET A 337 9.35 -1.52 6.51
C MET A 337 9.87 -1.22 7.89
N ALA A 338 10.64 -2.12 8.51
CA ALA A 338 11.26 -1.84 9.79
C ALA A 338 12.18 -0.61 9.69
N LYS A 339 12.89 -0.43 8.56
CA LYS A 339 13.69 0.77 8.27
C LYS A 339 12.83 2.02 8.07
N VAL A 340 11.71 1.91 7.34
CA VAL A 340 10.77 3.03 7.15
C VAL A 340 10.21 3.50 8.50
N VAL A 341 9.75 2.56 9.34
CA VAL A 341 9.22 2.85 10.67
C VAL A 341 10.30 3.46 11.56
N SER A 342 11.49 2.85 11.64
CA SER A 342 12.57 3.38 12.48
C SER A 342 13.02 4.77 12.04
N GLY A 343 13.14 5.02 10.73
CA GLY A 343 13.48 6.33 10.19
C GLY A 343 12.42 7.40 10.46
N PHE A 344 11.14 7.02 10.51
CA PHE A 344 10.05 7.93 10.89
C PHE A 344 10.23 8.43 12.33
N TYR A 345 10.44 7.51 13.28
CA TYR A 345 10.59 7.84 14.70
C TYR A 345 11.95 8.48 15.05
N GLN A 346 12.99 8.19 14.27
CA GLN A 346 14.25 8.91 14.42
C GLN A 346 14.07 10.41 14.15
N LYS A 347 13.22 10.80 13.19
CA LYS A 347 12.93 12.22 12.92
C LYS A 347 12.19 12.88 14.09
N GLY A 348 11.21 12.22 14.69
CA GLY A 348 10.54 12.70 15.90
C GLY A 348 11.53 12.90 17.05
N ARG A 349 12.40 11.91 17.31
CA ARG A 349 13.44 12.01 18.35
C ARG A 349 14.47 13.10 18.06
N TRP A 350 14.81 13.35 16.80
CA TRP A 350 15.67 14.47 16.41
C TRP A 350 15.01 15.82 16.74
N ILE A 351 13.70 15.95 16.49
CA ILE A 351 12.93 17.14 16.87
C ILE A 351 12.93 17.30 18.39
N ASP A 352 12.70 16.23 19.17
CA ASP A 352 12.76 16.32 20.64
C ASP A 352 14.11 16.84 21.13
N ARG A 353 15.22 16.28 20.62
CA ARG A 353 16.57 16.73 20.97
C ARG A 353 16.78 18.19 20.62
N PHE A 354 16.32 18.62 19.45
CA PHE A 354 16.40 20.01 19.03
C PHE A 354 15.60 20.94 19.97
N LEU A 355 14.37 20.57 20.32
CA LEU A 355 13.52 21.35 21.23
C LEU A 355 14.13 21.44 22.64
N ILE A 356 14.73 20.37 23.14
CA ILE A 356 15.43 20.36 24.44
C ILE A 356 16.65 21.30 24.39
N LEU A 357 17.48 21.21 23.36
CA LEU A 357 18.65 22.09 23.21
C LEU A 357 18.25 23.56 23.07
N LEU A 358 17.18 23.85 22.33
CA LEU A 358 16.63 25.19 22.20
C LEU A 358 16.16 25.74 23.56
N LEU A 359 15.43 24.95 24.34
CA LEU A 359 14.96 25.34 25.67
C LEU A 359 16.13 25.61 26.63
N LEU A 360 17.14 24.72 26.65
CA LEU A 360 18.34 24.92 27.47
C LEU A 360 19.08 26.20 27.08
N GLY A 361 19.21 26.47 25.77
CA GLY A 361 19.80 27.71 25.27
C GLY A 361 19.04 28.95 25.76
N LEU A 362 17.70 28.96 25.64
CA LEU A 362 16.86 30.06 26.11
C LEU A 362 16.98 30.28 27.63
N LEU A 363 17.02 29.21 28.42
CA LEU A 363 17.21 29.28 29.88
C LEU A 363 18.59 29.85 30.24
N CYS A 364 19.65 29.42 29.54
CA CYS A 364 20.99 29.98 29.72
C CYS A 364 21.03 31.46 29.37
N THR A 365 20.45 31.88 28.24
CA THR A 365 20.37 33.29 27.86
C THR A 365 19.59 34.10 28.89
N PHE A 366 18.44 33.60 29.36
CA PHE A 366 17.65 34.25 30.40
C PHE A 366 18.42 34.40 31.71
N ALA A 367 19.15 33.36 32.14
CA ALA A 367 20.00 33.41 33.33
C ALA A 367 21.12 34.46 33.18
N ILE A 368 21.80 34.50 32.03
CA ILE A 368 22.84 35.50 31.73
C ILE A 368 22.26 36.93 31.81
N LEU A 369 21.10 37.17 31.19
CA LEU A 369 20.43 38.48 31.21
C LEU A 369 19.94 38.88 32.60
N THR A 370 19.56 37.92 33.43
CA THR A 370 19.12 38.18 34.81
C THR A 370 20.33 38.53 35.68
N VAL A 371 21.43 37.78 35.57
CA VAL A 371 22.68 38.07 36.28
C VAL A 371 23.27 39.41 35.85
N SER A 372 23.22 39.74 34.55
CA SER A 372 23.71 41.04 34.07
C SER A 372 22.89 42.21 34.59
N ARG A 373 21.56 42.07 34.72
CA ARG A 373 20.71 43.08 35.37
C ARG A 373 20.96 43.20 36.87
N ILE A 374 21.16 42.08 37.59
CA ILE A 374 21.47 42.09 39.02
C ILE A 374 22.86 42.68 39.31
N ARG A 375 23.81 42.60 38.37
CA ARG A 375 25.13 43.27 38.49
C ARG A 375 25.09 44.77 38.16
N VAL A 376 23.97 45.28 37.67
CA VAL A 376 23.74 46.73 37.48
C VAL A 376 22.72 47.27 38.51
N PRO A 377 23.07 47.38 39.81
CA PRO A 377 22.39 48.30 40.71
C PRO A 377 23.41 49.28 41.33
N ASN A 378 23.09 50.58 41.25
CA ASN A 378 23.69 51.71 41.97
C ASN A 378 25.10 52.16 41.56
N ALA A 379 25.26 52.58 40.30
CA ALA A 379 26.31 53.52 39.92
C ALA A 379 25.71 54.84 39.39
N VAL A 380 24.64 55.33 40.00
CA VAL A 380 24.18 56.72 39.86
C VAL A 380 23.53 57.15 41.19
N GLN A 381 24.33 57.72 42.07
CA GLN A 381 23.94 58.85 42.93
C GLN A 381 25.19 59.60 43.37
#